data_AF-A0A4Y8BYT0-F1
#
_entry.id   AF-A0A4Y8BYT0-F1
#
_cell.length_a   1.000
_cell.length_b   1.000
_cell.length_c   1.000
_cell.angle_alpha   90.00
_cell.angle_beta   90.00
_cell.angle_gamma   90.00
#
_symmetry.space_group_name_H-M   'P 1'
#
loop_
_entity.id
_entity.type
_entity.pdbx_description
1 polymer ?
#
loop_
_entity_poly.entity_id
_entity_poly.type
_entity_poly.pdbx_seq_one_letter_code
_entity_poly.pdbx_strand_id
1 'polypeptide(L)' 'NLNDFSLLKDGNFIELTQQSPLFSEHEALLKLIDNQANHLASTSDAYKVQEILERFA' A
#
# COMPACT_ATOMS: atom_id res chain seq x y z
N ASN A 1 3.74 16.20 -23.26
CA ASN A 1 4.05 16.07 -21.83
C ASN A 1 3.53 14.70 -21.41
N LEU A 2 4.35 13.80 -20.89
CA LEU A 2 3.96 12.38 -20.65
C LEU A 2 3.04 12.21 -19.42
N ASN A 3 2.58 13.29 -18.80
CA ASN A 3 1.80 13.28 -17.57
C ASN A 3 0.31 13.60 -17.77
N ASP A 4 -0.14 13.87 -19.00
CA ASP A 4 -1.53 14.26 -19.27
C ASP A 4 -2.40 13.04 -19.62
N PHE A 5 -2.48 12.07 -18.71
CA PHE A 5 -3.39 10.93 -18.84
C PHE A 5 -4.63 11.15 -18.00
N SER A 6 -5.80 11.03 -18.64
CA SER A 6 -7.10 11.03 -17.96
C SER A 6 -7.66 9.62 -17.95
N LEU A 7 -8.04 9.14 -16.76
CA LEU A 7 -8.70 7.85 -16.59
C LEU A 7 -10.22 8.05 -16.65
N LEU A 8 -10.85 7.33 -17.57
CA LEU A 8 -12.30 7.28 -17.71
C LEU A 8 -12.80 5.87 -17.40
N LYS A 9 -13.94 5.78 -16.71
CA LYS A 9 -14.73 4.55 -16.59
C LYS A 9 -16.12 4.84 -17.13
N ASP A 10 -16.53 4.06 -18.12
CA ASP A 10 -17.84 4.20 -18.78
C ASP A 10 -18.10 5.61 -19.32
N GLY A 11 -17.07 6.27 -19.84
CA GLY A 11 -17.14 7.63 -20.39
C GLY A 11 -17.13 8.75 -19.34
N ASN A 12 -17.12 8.42 -18.05
CA ASN A 12 -17.02 9.39 -16.96
C ASN A 12 -15.60 9.47 -16.43
N PHE A 13 -15.15 10.68 -16.09
CA PHE A 13 -13.87 10.87 -15.40
C PHE A 13 -13.90 10.18 -14.04
N ILE A 14 -12.84 9.42 -13.75
CA ILE A 14 -12.65 8.82 -12.44
C ILE A 14 -11.80 9.79 -11.63
N GLU A 15 -12.31 10.21 -10.47
CA GLU A 15 -11.50 10.88 -9.49
C GLU A 15 -10.57 9.84 -8.84
N LEU A 16 -9.27 9.93 -9.14
CA LEU A 16 -8.29 9.07 -8.50
C LEU A 16 -8.13 9.53 -7.05
N THR A 17 -8.82 8.87 -6.13
CA THR A 17 -8.58 9.04 -4.70
C THR A 17 -7.17 8.53 -4.40
N GLN A 18 -6.22 9.46 -4.21
CA GLN A 18 -4.83 9.15 -3.87
C GLN A 18 -4.68 8.38 -2.55
N GLN A 19 -5.75 8.29 -1.74
CA GLN A 19 -5.77 7.68 -0.42
C GLN A 19 -6.28 6.23 -0.43
N SER A 20 -5.91 5.41 -1.42
CA SER A 20 -6.14 3.97 -1.28
C SER A 20 -5.07 3.35 -0.37
N PRO A 21 -5.42 2.40 0.51
CA PRO A 21 -4.43 1.65 1.28
C PRO A 21 -3.34 1.01 0.41
N LEU A 22 -3.70 0.58 -0.81
CA LEU A 22 -2.77 0.02 -1.80
C LEU A 22 -1.73 1.04 -2.28
N PHE A 23 -2.13 2.31 -2.44
CA PHE A 23 -1.22 3.37 -2.83
C PHE A 23 -0.18 3.63 -1.73
N SER A 24 -0.61 3.73 -0.46
CA SER A 24 0.30 3.88 0.68
C SER A 24 1.26 2.70 0.83
N GLU A 25 0.80 1.47 0.52
CA GLU A 25 1.66 0.28 0.50
C GLU A 25 2.71 0.34 -0.61
N HIS A 26 2.34 0.77 -1.82
CA HIS A 26 3.28 0.99 -2.92
C HIS A 26 4.34 2.06 -2.59
N GLU A 27 3.95 3.18 -1.98
CA GLU A 27 4.90 4.18 -1.51
C GLU A 27 5.85 3.64 -0.45
N ALA A 28 5.34 2.82 0.48
CA ALA A 28 6.16 2.22 1.52
C ALA A 28 7.15 1.19 0.97
N LEU A 29 6.76 0.43 -0.06
CA LEU A 29 7.64 -0.50 -0.79
C LEU A 29 8.74 0.25 -1.53
N LEU A 30 8.42 1.38 -2.18
CA LEU A 30 9.43 2.22 -2.83
C LEU A 30 10.46 2.75 -1.81
N LYS A 31 9.98 3.30 -0.68
CA LYS A 31 10.85 3.74 0.42
C LYS A 31 11.74 2.62 0.95
N LEU A 32 11.22 1.40 1.06
CA LEU A 32 12.00 0.24 1.49
C LEU A 32 13.17 -0.05 0.55
N ILE A 33 12.93 -0.04 -0.77
CA ILE A 33 13.97 -0.29 -1.78
C ILE A 33 15.03 0.81 -1.77
N ASP A 34 14.63 2.05 -1.52
CA ASP A 34 15.53 3.21 -1.39
C ASP A 34 16.21 3.32 -0.01
N ASN A 35 16.05 2.30 0.86
CA ASN A 35 16.58 2.25 2.22
C ASN A 35 16.15 3.45 3.10
N GLN A 36 14.94 3.96 2.85
CA GLN A 36 14.28 4.99 3.64
C GLN A 36 13.35 4.36 4.70
N ALA A 37 13.06 5.13 5.74
CA ALA A 37 12.10 4.73 6.75
C ALA A 37 10.71 4.47 6.11
N ASN A 38 10.11 3.34 6.46
CA ASN A 38 8.81 2.91 5.99
C ASN A 38 8.06 2.19 7.12
N HIS A 39 6.75 2.00 6.96
CA HIS A 39 5.87 1.40 7.97
C HIS A 39 5.49 -0.05 7.64
N LEU A 40 6.19 -0.72 6.72
CA LEU A 40 5.85 -2.09 6.35
C LEU A 40 6.15 -3.03 7.51
N ALA A 41 5.21 -3.94 7.77
CA ALA A 41 5.41 -4.99 8.74
C ALA A 41 6.47 -5.98 8.24
N SER A 42 7.36 -6.41 9.14
CA SER A 42 8.33 -7.46 8.84
C SER A 42 7.70 -8.85 8.93
N THR A 43 8.40 -9.87 8.42
CA THR A 43 8.00 -11.27 8.63
C THR A 43 7.92 -11.64 10.12
N SER A 44 8.75 -11.02 10.97
CA SER A 44 8.69 -11.22 12.43
C SER A 44 7.38 -10.71 13.02
N ASP A 45 6.87 -9.58 12.52
CA ASP A 45 5.60 -9.02 12.98
C ASP A 45 4.43 -9.91 12.56
N ALA A 46 4.49 -10.53 11.38
CA ALA A 46 3.50 -11.53 10.95
C ALA A 46 3.46 -12.75 11.89
N TYR A 47 4.62 -13.28 12.30
CA TYR A 47 4.66 -14.38 13.27
C TYR A 47 4.09 -14.01 14.64
N LYS A 48 4.34 -12.80 15.13
CA LYS A 48 3.73 -12.32 16.39
C LYS A 48 2.21 -12.25 16.29
N VAL A 49 1.68 -11.75 15.17
CA VAL A 49 0.23 -11.71 14.93
C VAL A 49 -0.33 -13.14 14.93
N GLN A 50 0.34 -14.08 14.25
CA GLN A 50 -0.06 -15.48 14.25
C GLN A 50 -0.10 -16.07 15.67
N GLU A 51 0.96 -15.87 16.46
CA GLU A 51 1.02 -16.35 17.85
C GLU A 51 -0.12 -15.79 18.71
N ILE A 52 -0.46 -14.51 18.54
CA ILE A 52 -1.59 -13.90 19.23
C ILE A 52 -2.90 -14.57 18.82
N LEU A 53 -3.13 -14.75 17.52
CA LEU A 53 -4.36 -15.37 17.02
C LEU A 53 -4.51 -16.81 17.51
N GLU A 54 -3.42 -17.59 17.55
CA GLU A 54 -3.41 -18.97 18.04
C GLU A 54 -3.62 -19.07 19.57
N ARG A 55 -3.19 -18.07 20.34
CA ARG A 55 -3.40 -18.04 21.80
C ARG A 55 -4.83 -17.75 22.23
N PHE A 56 -5.61 -17.07 21.39
CA PHE A 56 -6.97 -16.62 21.69
C PHE A 56 -8.04 -17.26 20.80
N ALA A 57 -7.69 -18.26 19.99
CA ALA A 57 -8.61 -19.11 19.23
C ALA A 57 -9.09 -20.31 20.06
#